data_AF-A0AA39JAH0-F1
#
_entry.id   AF-A0AA39JAH0-F1
#
_cell.length_a   1.000
_cell.length_b   1.000
_cell.length_c   1.000
_cell.angle_alpha   90.00
_cell.angle_beta   90.00
_cell.angle_gamma   90.00
#
_symmetry.space_group_name_H-M   'P 1'
#
loop_
_entity.id
_entity.type
_entity.pdbx_description
1 polymer ?
#
loop_
_entity_poly.entity_id
_entity_poly.type
_entity_poly.pdbx_seq_one_letter_code
_entity_poly.pdbx_strand_id
1 'polypeptide(L)'
;MLCSYLFTITSLLCIAVAQQHNPEPIVNGTADDGWQWFPDIIDATAHPNWVVDEDAGGYLPIYKTAGLNKTEVTRAVIVLNGKDRTCWSDWTAMNNALYNATYDDPTIERAHISIMAPCFFTEADLEAGAAQDDQLIWDNTTWISGHSNVADSPSNFSTYDVLDVLVAYYMNTTVYPNLQVVVVAGHSAGGQMTQRYVALRLSTEDDNRLHFWIANPGSLCWLTSDRPFPDDDCDGVDDFKYGLASNFPAYATANAHALEREGIIERYNGRTISYAWGLEDHGDGDPRCQAKTQGNTHLERGQYFVSMLEDMGGIPNCTTVDWVPGVSHDAEGMMASNVGVDKLFRYMGAENCA
;
A
#
# COMPACT_ATOMS: atom_id res chain seq x y z
N MET A 1 4.74 14.61 71.48
CA MET A 1 4.07 14.43 70.17
C MET A 1 4.55 15.55 69.26
N LEU A 2 5.54 15.28 68.41
CA LEU A 2 5.90 16.14 67.28
C LEU A 2 5.88 15.24 66.04
N CYS A 3 4.90 15.46 65.17
CA CYS A 3 4.74 14.76 63.91
C CYS A 3 5.70 15.35 62.88
N SER A 4 6.69 14.57 62.47
CA SER A 4 7.50 14.85 61.28
C SER A 4 6.69 14.51 60.04
N TYR A 5 6.32 15.51 59.24
CA TYR A 5 5.81 15.29 57.89
C TYR A 5 7.00 15.29 56.91
N LEU A 6 7.40 14.10 56.45
CA LEU A 6 8.22 13.97 55.25
C LEU A 6 7.31 14.22 54.04
N PHE A 7 7.53 15.33 53.33
CA PHE A 7 7.03 15.50 51.98
C PHE A 7 7.94 14.72 51.02
N THR A 8 7.49 13.56 50.57
CA THR A 8 8.07 12.90 49.39
C THR A 8 7.64 13.67 48.15
N ILE A 9 8.55 14.45 47.58
CA ILE A 9 8.40 15.04 46.25
C ILE A 9 8.66 13.90 45.25
N THR A 10 7.59 13.28 44.75
CA THR A 10 7.67 12.44 43.55
C THR A 10 7.91 13.38 42.36
N SER A 11 9.14 13.43 41.88
CA SER A 11 9.49 14.06 40.62
C SER A 11 8.79 13.30 39.49
N LEU A 12 7.68 13.82 38.97
CA LEU A 12 7.24 13.46 37.63
C LEU A 12 8.29 14.02 36.66
N LEU A 13 9.16 13.14 36.14
CA LEU A 13 9.82 13.44 34.87
C LEU A 13 8.72 13.48 33.81
N CYS A 14 8.23 14.67 33.47
CA CYS A 14 7.62 14.88 32.17
C CYS A 14 8.73 14.76 31.14
N ILE A 15 8.93 13.56 30.60
CA ILE A 15 9.68 13.39 29.36
C ILE A 15 8.81 14.05 28.29
N ALA A 16 9.16 15.28 27.92
CA ALA A 16 8.61 15.88 26.72
C ALA A 16 9.11 15.02 25.55
N VAL A 17 8.24 14.18 25.00
CA VAL A 17 8.50 13.50 23.73
C VAL A 17 8.54 14.62 22.69
N ALA A 18 9.67 14.85 22.04
CA ALA A 18 9.72 15.77 20.92
C ALA A 18 9.04 15.10 19.72
N GLN A 19 8.22 15.85 18.97
CA GLN A 19 7.72 15.39 17.69
C GLN A 19 8.93 15.10 16.78
N GLN A 20 9.08 13.85 16.37
CA GLN A 20 10.18 13.41 15.53
C GLN A 20 9.72 13.42 14.07
N HIS A 21 10.61 13.86 13.18
CA HIS A 21 10.43 13.83 11.73
C HIS A 21 11.75 13.43 11.10
N ASN A 22 11.73 12.40 10.26
CA ASN A 22 12.89 11.93 9.55
C ASN A 22 12.95 12.62 8.17
N PRO A 23 14.13 13.16 7.79
CA PRO A 23 14.29 13.79 6.50
C PRO A 23 14.25 12.74 5.38
N GLU A 24 13.68 13.14 4.25
CA GLU A 24 13.77 12.39 3.00
C GLU A 24 15.22 12.25 2.53
N PRO A 25 15.69 11.04 2.17
CA PRO A 25 17.02 10.89 1.59
C PRO A 25 17.04 11.49 0.19
N ILE A 26 18.13 12.21 -0.12
CA ILE A 26 18.35 12.75 -1.46
C ILE A 26 19.06 11.69 -2.28
N VAL A 27 18.38 11.14 -3.29
CA VAL A 27 18.92 10.15 -4.23
C VAL A 27 18.96 10.77 -5.63
N ASN A 28 20.09 10.66 -6.32
CA ASN A 28 20.18 11.14 -7.70
C ASN A 28 19.43 10.20 -8.64
N GLY A 29 18.85 10.77 -9.71
CA GLY A 29 18.08 10.03 -10.69
C GLY A 29 16.69 10.61 -10.86
N THR A 30 15.86 9.92 -11.64
CA THR A 30 14.45 10.26 -11.83
C THR A 30 13.63 8.99 -12.01
N ALA A 31 12.31 9.11 -11.97
CA ALA A 31 11.42 8.00 -12.31
C ALA A 31 11.60 7.49 -13.76
N ASP A 32 12.10 8.32 -14.67
CA ASP A 32 12.24 7.96 -16.10
C ASP A 32 13.64 7.41 -16.40
N ASP A 33 14.69 8.01 -15.83
CA ASP A 33 16.09 7.61 -16.06
C ASP A 33 16.62 6.60 -15.02
N GLY A 34 15.81 6.28 -14.01
CA GLY A 34 16.17 5.41 -12.90
C GLY A 34 16.92 6.12 -11.77
N TRP A 35 16.94 5.46 -10.61
CA TRP A 35 17.65 5.94 -9.42
C TRP A 35 19.06 5.36 -9.31
N GLN A 36 20.01 6.17 -8.81
CA GLN A 36 21.43 5.80 -8.82
C GLN A 36 21.88 4.88 -7.68
N TRP A 37 21.13 4.81 -6.58
CA TRP A 37 21.42 3.89 -5.48
C TRP A 37 20.20 3.66 -4.58
N PHE A 38 20.25 2.58 -3.80
CA PHE A 38 19.32 2.26 -2.73
C PHE A 38 19.84 2.85 -1.40
N PRO A 39 19.24 3.92 -0.83
CA PRO A 39 19.82 4.63 0.32
C PRO A 39 19.62 3.90 1.65
N ASP A 40 20.40 4.24 2.67
CA ASP A 40 20.00 3.97 4.05
C ASP A 40 19.02 5.05 4.53
N ILE A 41 18.03 4.66 5.34
CA ILE A 41 17.06 5.59 5.94
C ILE A 41 16.93 5.37 7.45
N ILE A 42 16.55 6.42 8.16
CA ILE A 42 16.47 6.43 9.63
C ILE A 42 15.32 5.51 10.09
N ASP A 43 15.55 4.73 11.15
CA ASP A 43 14.60 3.78 11.76
C ASP A 43 14.21 2.55 10.92
N ALA A 44 14.77 2.40 9.72
CA ALA A 44 14.62 1.19 8.91
C ALA A 44 15.93 0.39 8.85
N THR A 45 15.80 -0.92 8.68
CA THR A 45 16.85 -1.79 8.18
C THR A 45 16.61 -2.04 6.70
N ALA A 46 17.61 -1.70 5.88
CA ALA A 46 17.64 -2.03 4.46
C ALA A 46 17.95 -3.53 4.28
N HIS A 47 17.13 -4.21 3.48
CA HIS A 47 17.34 -5.60 3.08
C HIS A 47 17.41 -5.64 1.55
N PRO A 48 18.58 -5.38 0.94
CA PRO A 48 18.71 -5.26 -0.51
C PRO A 48 18.40 -6.58 -1.24
N ASN A 49 18.60 -7.71 -0.58
CA ASN A 49 18.45 -9.04 -1.16
C ASN A 49 17.38 -9.84 -0.40
N TRP A 50 16.20 -9.26 -0.17
CA TRP A 50 15.13 -9.97 0.53
C TRP A 50 14.52 -11.04 -0.38
N VAL A 51 14.67 -12.30 0.03
CA VAL A 51 14.27 -13.45 -0.75
C VAL A 51 12.74 -13.59 -0.76
N VAL A 52 12.18 -13.63 -1.96
CA VAL A 52 10.76 -13.90 -2.23
C VAL A 52 10.53 -15.41 -2.29
N ASP A 53 11.43 -16.12 -2.97
CA ASP A 53 11.37 -17.58 -3.14
C ASP A 53 12.79 -18.14 -3.17
N GLU A 54 13.12 -18.95 -2.15
CA GLU A 54 14.44 -19.58 -1.99
C GLU A 54 14.71 -20.63 -3.08
N ASP A 55 13.68 -21.34 -3.55
CA ASP A 55 13.83 -22.43 -4.53
C ASP A 55 13.98 -21.89 -5.95
N ALA A 56 13.27 -20.81 -6.27
CA ALA A 56 13.35 -20.15 -7.57
C ALA A 56 14.43 -19.06 -7.64
N GLY A 57 14.97 -18.60 -6.51
CA GLY A 57 16.06 -17.62 -6.43
C GLY A 57 15.64 -16.16 -6.65
N GLY A 58 14.36 -15.83 -6.46
CA GLY A 58 13.84 -14.47 -6.67
C GLY A 58 14.01 -13.61 -5.44
N TYR A 59 14.56 -12.39 -5.60
CA TYR A 59 14.70 -11.44 -4.50
C TYR A 59 14.38 -10.00 -4.95
N LEU A 60 14.03 -9.15 -3.98
CA LEU A 60 13.94 -7.70 -4.18
C LEU A 60 14.40 -6.93 -2.93
N PRO A 61 14.76 -5.65 -3.07
CA PRO A 61 15.05 -4.77 -1.95
C PRO A 61 13.77 -4.44 -1.19
N ILE A 62 13.84 -4.50 0.14
CA ILE A 62 12.79 -4.00 1.03
C ILE A 62 13.41 -3.17 2.16
N TYR A 63 12.67 -2.18 2.66
CA TYR A 63 12.91 -1.61 4.00
C TYR A 63 11.99 -2.25 5.01
N LYS A 64 12.46 -2.38 6.25
CA LYS A 64 11.62 -2.80 7.39
C LYS A 64 12.02 -2.04 8.64
N THR A 65 11.06 -1.69 9.50
CA THR A 65 11.33 -1.06 10.80
C THR A 65 12.43 -1.81 11.58
N ALA A 66 13.44 -1.07 12.02
CA ALA A 66 14.57 -1.58 12.75
C ALA A 66 14.22 -1.84 14.22
N GLY A 67 14.88 -2.84 14.83
CA GLY A 67 14.93 -3.00 16.29
C GLY A 67 13.64 -3.47 16.97
N LEU A 68 12.58 -3.82 16.24
CA LEU A 68 11.34 -4.31 16.86
C LEU A 68 11.49 -5.69 17.48
N ASN A 69 10.87 -5.89 18.64
CA ASN A 69 10.61 -7.21 19.17
C ASN A 69 9.41 -7.83 18.44
N LYS A 70 9.65 -8.82 17.57
CA LYS A 70 8.62 -9.45 16.75
C LYS A 70 7.45 -10.02 17.55
N THR A 71 7.68 -10.45 18.80
CA THR A 71 6.61 -10.96 19.66
C THR A 71 5.70 -9.86 20.20
N GLU A 72 6.12 -8.60 20.17
CA GLU A 72 5.33 -7.45 20.62
C GLU A 72 4.61 -6.75 19.46
N VAL A 73 4.92 -7.11 18.21
CA VAL A 73 4.25 -6.55 17.04
C VAL A 73 2.80 -7.05 16.99
N THR A 74 1.85 -6.11 17.06
CA THR A 74 0.41 -6.37 16.94
C THR A 74 -0.14 -5.90 15.60
N ARG A 75 0.59 -5.05 14.88
CA ARG A 75 0.19 -4.56 13.56
C ARG A 75 1.38 -4.42 12.61
N ALA A 76 1.14 -4.73 11.34
CA ALA A 76 2.10 -4.52 10.27
C ALA A 76 1.50 -3.68 9.14
N VAL A 77 2.32 -2.85 8.50
CA VAL A 77 1.95 -2.06 7.32
C VAL A 77 2.97 -2.33 6.22
N ILE A 78 2.53 -2.87 5.10
CA ILE A 78 3.28 -2.97 3.86
C ILE A 78 2.91 -1.75 3.01
N VAL A 79 3.80 -0.76 2.94
CA VAL A 79 3.59 0.47 2.18
C VAL A 79 4.18 0.35 0.78
N LEU A 80 3.34 0.52 -0.25
CA LEU A 80 3.71 0.39 -1.65
C LEU A 80 4.08 1.76 -2.24
N ASN A 81 5.15 1.79 -3.02
CA ASN A 81 5.69 3.03 -3.54
C ASN A 81 4.77 3.74 -4.55
N GLY A 82 4.94 5.06 -4.67
CA GLY A 82 4.36 5.87 -5.73
C GLY A 82 4.94 5.57 -7.12
N LYS A 83 4.51 6.35 -8.14
CA LYS A 83 4.95 6.16 -9.54
C LYS A 83 6.46 6.27 -9.67
N ASP A 84 7.05 7.11 -8.82
CA ASP A 84 8.48 7.43 -8.85
C ASP A 84 9.36 6.31 -8.33
N ARG A 85 8.79 5.21 -7.79
CA ARG A 85 9.54 4.03 -7.31
C ARG A 85 10.50 4.33 -6.16
N THR A 86 10.22 5.39 -5.41
CA THR A 86 10.95 5.82 -4.23
C THR A 86 10.42 5.13 -2.97
N CYS A 87 10.59 3.81 -2.86
CA CYS A 87 10.15 3.02 -1.70
C CYS A 87 10.69 3.56 -0.36
N TRP A 88 11.86 4.20 -0.35
CA TRP A 88 12.41 4.87 0.83
C TRP A 88 11.59 6.08 1.27
N SER A 89 11.04 6.86 0.33
CA SER A 89 10.22 8.03 0.62
C SER A 89 8.85 7.61 1.13
N ASP A 90 8.23 6.61 0.50
CA ASP A 90 6.96 6.08 0.99
C ASP A 90 7.10 5.43 2.38
N TRP A 91 8.23 4.77 2.66
CA TRP A 91 8.54 4.29 4.01
C TRP A 91 8.73 5.44 5.00
N THR A 92 9.49 6.47 4.63
CA THR A 92 9.80 7.63 5.48
C THR A 92 8.53 8.43 5.80
N ALA A 93 7.67 8.66 4.81
CA ALA A 93 6.36 9.29 4.98
C ALA A 93 5.47 8.49 5.94
N MET A 94 5.35 7.17 5.75
CA MET A 94 4.59 6.29 6.66
C MET A 94 5.14 6.34 8.08
N ASN A 95 6.47 6.40 8.20
CA ASN A 95 7.17 6.46 9.47
C ASN A 95 6.93 7.79 10.21
N ASN A 96 6.94 8.90 9.48
CA ASN A 96 6.65 10.24 9.99
C ASN A 96 5.17 10.37 10.40
N ALA A 97 4.25 9.78 9.63
CA ALA A 97 2.85 9.67 10.02
C ALA A 97 2.68 8.89 11.34
N LEU A 98 3.43 7.80 11.52
CA LEU A 98 3.41 7.02 12.77
C LEU A 98 4.02 7.82 13.95
N TYR A 99 5.04 8.63 13.71
CA TYR A 99 5.57 9.53 14.74
C TYR A 99 4.53 10.53 15.21
N ASN A 100 3.86 11.20 14.27
CA ASN A 100 2.78 12.15 14.58
C ASN A 100 1.64 11.45 15.34
N ALA A 101 1.21 10.28 14.85
CA ALA A 101 0.16 9.49 15.49
C ALA A 101 0.48 9.11 16.94
N THR A 102 1.72 8.66 17.20
CA THR A 102 2.17 8.27 18.55
C THR A 102 2.32 9.48 19.48
N TYR A 103 2.72 10.63 18.93
CA TYR A 103 2.82 11.88 19.68
C TYR A 103 1.43 12.39 20.09
N ASP A 104 0.46 12.32 19.19
CA ASP A 104 -0.91 12.79 19.41
C ASP A 104 -1.76 11.80 20.24
N ASP A 105 -1.54 10.50 20.08
CA ASP A 105 -2.27 9.43 20.76
C ASP A 105 -1.30 8.37 21.33
N PRO A 106 -1.05 8.38 22.66
CA PRO A 106 -0.13 7.43 23.29
C PRO A 106 -0.64 5.99 23.30
N THR A 107 -1.89 5.72 22.88
CA THR A 107 -2.38 4.35 22.69
C THR A 107 -1.86 3.71 21.40
N ILE A 108 -1.34 4.52 20.47
CA ILE A 108 -0.65 4.06 19.27
C ILE A 108 0.82 3.86 19.63
N GLU A 109 1.17 2.64 20.01
CA GLU A 109 2.54 2.32 20.42
C GLU A 109 3.39 1.94 19.20
N ARG A 110 4.28 2.84 18.78
CA ARG A 110 5.22 2.63 17.67
C ARG A 110 6.04 1.33 17.78
N ALA A 111 6.37 0.89 19.00
CA ALA A 111 7.09 -0.36 19.24
C ALA A 111 6.29 -1.63 18.85
N HIS A 112 4.97 -1.53 18.69
CA HIS A 112 4.08 -2.63 18.31
C HIS A 112 3.69 -2.61 16.83
N ILE A 113 4.20 -1.64 16.06
CA ILE A 113 3.84 -1.44 14.64
C ILE A 113 5.07 -1.62 13.76
N SER A 114 5.04 -2.61 12.87
CA SER A 114 6.07 -2.84 11.87
C SER A 114 5.68 -2.20 10.53
N ILE A 115 6.55 -1.40 9.94
CA ILE A 115 6.41 -0.85 8.59
C ILE A 115 7.41 -1.55 7.68
N MET A 116 6.96 -2.01 6.51
CA MET A 116 7.76 -2.59 5.46
C MET A 116 7.47 -1.89 4.13
N ALA A 117 8.50 -1.62 3.33
CA ALA A 117 8.34 -1.04 2.00
C ALA A 117 9.13 -1.86 0.97
N PRO A 118 8.46 -2.65 0.13
CA PRO A 118 9.12 -3.27 -1.03
C PRO A 118 9.46 -2.24 -2.10
N CYS A 119 10.57 -2.45 -2.80
CA CYS A 119 11.05 -1.60 -3.88
C CYS A 119 10.85 -2.29 -5.22
N PHE A 120 9.77 -1.95 -5.92
CA PHE A 120 9.47 -2.48 -7.25
C PHE A 120 10.25 -1.72 -8.33
N PHE A 121 11.55 -1.98 -8.38
CA PHE A 121 12.46 -1.36 -9.36
C PHE A 121 12.21 -1.87 -10.79
N THR A 122 12.75 -1.11 -11.73
CA THR A 122 12.64 -1.32 -13.17
C THR A 122 14.01 -1.45 -13.82
N GLU A 123 14.04 -1.79 -15.12
CA GLU A 123 15.27 -1.80 -15.91
C GLU A 123 16.03 -0.46 -15.83
N ALA A 124 15.33 0.67 -15.80
CA ALA A 124 15.96 1.98 -15.64
C ALA A 124 16.73 2.10 -14.31
N ASP A 125 16.18 1.55 -13.22
CA ASP A 125 16.83 1.57 -11.91
C ASP A 125 18.03 0.61 -11.85
N LEU A 126 18.00 -0.47 -12.64
CA LEU A 126 19.15 -1.37 -12.83
C LEU A 126 20.27 -0.66 -13.60
N GLU A 127 19.94 0.00 -14.70
CA GLU A 127 20.91 0.76 -15.51
C GLU A 127 21.52 1.94 -14.72
N ALA A 128 20.72 2.61 -13.89
CA ALA A 128 21.16 3.74 -13.09
C ALA A 128 21.95 3.35 -11.83
N GLY A 129 21.67 2.18 -11.24
CA GLY A 129 22.46 1.58 -10.15
C GLY A 129 21.73 1.37 -8.82
N ALA A 130 20.43 1.65 -8.72
CA ALA A 130 19.64 1.34 -7.52
C ALA A 130 19.21 -0.12 -7.43
N ALA A 131 19.02 -0.81 -8.54
CA ALA A 131 18.76 -2.26 -8.59
C ALA A 131 20.05 -3.05 -8.89
N GLN A 132 20.03 -4.35 -8.58
CA GLN A 132 21.16 -5.27 -8.81
C GLN A 132 20.85 -6.30 -9.90
N ASP A 133 21.90 -6.87 -10.49
CA ASP A 133 21.77 -8.03 -11.38
C ASP A 133 21.08 -9.20 -10.66
N ASP A 134 20.31 -10.00 -11.41
CA ASP A 134 19.54 -11.15 -10.91
C ASP A 134 18.43 -10.81 -9.88
N GLN A 135 18.15 -9.52 -9.66
CA GLN A 135 17.01 -9.04 -8.87
C GLN A 135 15.72 -9.09 -9.69
N LEU A 136 14.58 -9.32 -9.02
CA LEU A 136 13.28 -9.06 -9.63
C LEU A 136 13.14 -7.56 -9.99
N ILE A 137 12.86 -7.30 -11.26
CA ILE A 137 12.60 -5.97 -11.82
C ILE A 137 11.42 -6.03 -12.81
N TRP A 138 10.81 -4.89 -13.08
CA TRP A 138 9.64 -4.78 -13.96
C TRP A 138 9.84 -3.75 -15.07
N ASP A 139 9.05 -3.84 -16.13
CA ASP A 139 9.04 -2.82 -17.17
C ASP A 139 8.20 -1.62 -16.73
N ASN A 140 8.79 -0.42 -16.68
CA ASN A 140 8.11 0.87 -16.53
C ASN A 140 7.03 0.91 -15.43
N THR A 141 5.74 0.76 -15.79
CA THR A 141 4.59 0.79 -14.84
C THR A 141 3.85 -0.55 -14.74
N THR A 142 4.43 -1.62 -15.28
CA THR A 142 3.85 -2.97 -15.24
C THR A 142 3.80 -3.55 -13.82
N TRP A 143 4.72 -3.10 -12.95
CA TRP A 143 4.73 -3.43 -11.52
C TRP A 143 3.41 -3.09 -10.81
N ILE A 144 2.74 -2.00 -11.21
CA ILE A 144 1.46 -1.56 -10.65
C ILE A 144 0.33 -2.57 -10.95
N SER A 145 0.53 -3.43 -11.94
CA SER A 145 -0.54 -4.20 -12.60
C SER A 145 -0.28 -5.71 -12.52
N GLY A 146 0.52 -6.18 -11.57
CA GLY A 146 0.70 -7.62 -11.34
C GLY A 146 1.40 -8.37 -12.47
N HIS A 147 2.13 -7.69 -13.34
CA HIS A 147 2.84 -8.38 -14.43
C HIS A 147 4.04 -9.16 -13.89
N SER A 148 4.46 -10.16 -14.65
CA SER A 148 5.71 -10.88 -14.39
C SER A 148 6.90 -9.93 -14.47
N ASN A 149 7.92 -10.22 -13.67
CA ASN A 149 9.21 -9.57 -13.76
C ASN A 149 9.83 -9.80 -15.15
N VAL A 150 10.69 -8.88 -15.55
CA VAL A 150 11.32 -8.88 -16.88
C VAL A 150 12.79 -9.33 -16.85
N ALA A 151 13.30 -9.73 -15.67
CA ALA A 151 14.63 -10.29 -15.55
C ALA A 151 14.72 -11.66 -16.23
N ASP A 152 15.90 -12.01 -16.75
CA ASP A 152 16.14 -13.29 -17.43
C ASP A 152 15.94 -14.49 -16.49
N SER A 153 16.30 -14.33 -15.21
CA SER A 153 16.11 -15.36 -14.18
C SER A 153 15.99 -14.73 -12.79
N PRO A 154 14.98 -15.11 -11.98
CA PRO A 154 13.85 -15.97 -12.33
C PRO A 154 12.70 -15.20 -13.00
N SER A 155 12.20 -15.68 -14.14
CA SER A 155 11.27 -14.94 -15.01
C SER A 155 9.76 -15.04 -14.66
N ASN A 156 9.38 -15.87 -13.69
CA ASN A 156 7.96 -16.22 -13.43
C ASN A 156 7.38 -15.61 -12.13
N PHE A 157 7.87 -14.45 -11.69
CA PHE A 157 7.34 -13.77 -10.50
C PHE A 157 6.55 -12.53 -10.87
N SER A 158 5.27 -12.50 -10.53
CA SER A 158 4.45 -11.30 -10.53
C SER A 158 4.79 -10.40 -9.33
N THR A 159 4.53 -9.09 -9.44
CA THR A 159 4.48 -8.24 -8.24
C THR A 159 3.45 -8.71 -7.22
N TYR A 160 2.37 -9.36 -7.65
CA TYR A 160 1.35 -9.89 -6.73
C TYR A 160 1.79 -11.18 -6.03
N ASP A 161 2.65 -12.00 -6.65
CA ASP A 161 3.33 -13.10 -5.96
C ASP A 161 4.22 -12.55 -4.84
N VAL A 162 4.96 -11.46 -5.11
CA VAL A 162 5.77 -10.77 -4.08
C VAL A 162 4.90 -10.29 -2.92
N LEU A 163 3.75 -9.66 -3.20
CA LEU A 163 2.82 -9.23 -2.16
C LEU A 163 2.27 -10.41 -1.34
N ASP A 164 1.94 -11.54 -1.98
CA ASP A 164 1.49 -12.75 -1.27
C ASP A 164 2.56 -13.24 -0.27
N VAL A 165 3.83 -13.27 -0.67
CA VAL A 165 4.94 -13.66 0.22
C VAL A 165 5.13 -12.66 1.37
N LEU A 166 5.08 -11.35 1.10
CA LEU A 166 5.21 -10.30 2.13
C LEU A 166 4.07 -10.35 3.15
N VAL A 167 2.83 -10.59 2.69
CA VAL A 167 1.68 -10.82 3.55
C VAL A 167 1.89 -12.08 4.39
N ALA A 168 2.24 -13.20 3.76
CA ALA A 168 2.49 -14.46 4.46
C ALA A 168 3.61 -14.36 5.51
N TYR A 169 4.65 -13.56 5.23
CA TYR A 169 5.74 -13.29 6.18
C TYR A 169 5.22 -12.70 7.50
N TYR A 170 4.30 -11.74 7.43
CA TYR A 170 3.67 -11.18 8.62
C TYR A 170 2.63 -12.13 9.23
N MET A 171 1.83 -12.82 8.41
CA MET A 171 0.80 -13.74 8.92
C MET A 171 1.36 -14.98 9.63
N ASN A 172 2.66 -15.27 9.51
CA ASN A 172 3.32 -16.37 10.20
C ASN A 172 3.33 -16.17 11.73
N THR A 173 2.41 -16.83 12.43
CA THR A 173 2.25 -16.77 13.89
C THR A 173 3.40 -17.36 14.70
N THR A 174 4.30 -18.13 14.07
CA THR A 174 5.55 -18.56 14.73
C THR A 174 6.54 -17.39 14.84
N VAL A 175 6.50 -16.47 13.88
CA VAL A 175 7.38 -15.29 13.83
C VAL A 175 6.73 -14.09 14.53
N TYR A 176 5.43 -13.87 14.30
CA TYR A 176 4.64 -12.77 14.86
C TYR A 176 3.40 -13.31 15.61
N PRO A 177 3.58 -13.90 16.80
CA PRO A 177 2.50 -14.60 17.51
C PRO A 177 1.35 -13.71 17.99
N ASN A 178 1.58 -12.40 18.11
CA ASN A 178 0.59 -11.43 18.61
C ASN A 178 0.05 -10.51 17.51
N LEU A 179 0.38 -10.76 16.24
CA LEU A 179 -0.07 -9.93 15.12
C LEU A 179 -1.57 -10.06 14.90
N GLN A 180 -2.25 -8.92 14.91
CA GLN A 180 -3.70 -8.83 14.75
C GLN A 180 -4.09 -8.31 13.36
N VAL A 181 -3.32 -7.38 12.79
CA VAL A 181 -3.66 -6.77 11.49
C VAL A 181 -2.41 -6.60 10.62
N VAL A 182 -2.53 -6.95 9.34
CA VAL A 182 -1.63 -6.52 8.26
C VAL A 182 -2.38 -5.54 7.38
N VAL A 183 -1.78 -4.39 7.08
CA VAL A 183 -2.31 -3.45 6.10
C VAL A 183 -1.41 -3.43 4.87
N VAL A 184 -1.96 -3.69 3.68
CA VAL A 184 -1.30 -3.31 2.42
C VAL A 184 -1.80 -1.93 2.04
N ALA A 185 -0.90 -0.95 2.02
CA ALA A 185 -1.21 0.46 1.92
C ALA A 185 -0.50 1.08 0.71
N GLY A 186 -1.17 1.97 -0.01
CA GLY A 186 -0.51 2.72 -1.08
C GLY A 186 -1.20 4.02 -1.45
N HIS A 187 -0.39 5.00 -1.82
CA HIS A 187 -0.82 6.29 -2.37
C HIS A 187 -0.50 6.36 -3.87
N SER A 188 -1.31 7.09 -4.66
CA SER A 188 -1.06 7.30 -6.09
C SER A 188 -0.93 5.97 -6.86
N ALA A 189 0.20 5.71 -7.52
CA ALA A 189 0.48 4.41 -8.16
C ALA A 189 0.42 3.23 -7.18
N GLY A 190 0.93 3.38 -5.95
CA GLY A 190 0.80 2.36 -4.91
C GLY A 190 -0.66 2.09 -4.53
N GLY A 191 -1.51 3.13 -4.57
CA GLY A 191 -2.96 2.99 -4.39
C GLY A 191 -3.61 2.20 -5.53
N GLN A 192 -3.21 2.47 -6.77
CA GLN A 192 -3.65 1.67 -7.93
C GLN A 192 -3.23 0.21 -7.79
N MET A 193 -1.98 -0.04 -7.39
CA MET A 193 -1.44 -1.39 -7.21
C MET A 193 -2.20 -2.14 -6.11
N THR A 194 -2.42 -1.48 -4.97
CA THR A 194 -3.18 -2.03 -3.85
C THR A 194 -4.58 -2.44 -4.31
N GLN A 195 -5.31 -1.54 -4.98
CA GLN A 195 -6.68 -1.79 -5.45
C GLN A 195 -6.77 -2.96 -6.45
N ARG A 196 -5.81 -3.03 -7.38
CA ARG A 196 -5.74 -4.11 -8.37
C ARG A 196 -5.35 -5.45 -7.74
N TYR A 197 -4.46 -5.44 -6.74
CA TYR A 197 -4.13 -6.62 -5.96
C TYR A 197 -5.35 -7.13 -5.17
N VAL A 198 -6.15 -6.24 -4.56
CA VAL A 198 -7.40 -6.61 -3.89
C VAL A 198 -8.36 -7.37 -4.83
N ALA A 199 -8.47 -6.91 -6.09
CA ALA A 199 -9.34 -7.54 -7.10
C ALA A 199 -8.85 -8.93 -7.52
N LEU A 200 -7.54 -9.11 -7.67
CA LEU A 200 -7.00 -10.31 -8.31
C LEU A 200 -6.49 -11.37 -7.35
N ARG A 201 -6.07 -10.98 -6.13
CA ARG A 201 -5.48 -11.91 -5.17
C ARG A 201 -6.43 -13.02 -4.76
N LEU A 202 -5.86 -14.16 -4.42
CA LEU A 202 -6.59 -15.29 -3.86
C LEU A 202 -7.00 -15.02 -2.41
N SER A 203 -8.06 -15.70 -1.96
CA SER A 203 -8.47 -15.66 -0.56
C SER A 203 -7.67 -16.67 0.25
N THR A 204 -7.26 -16.30 1.45
CA THR A 204 -6.61 -17.19 2.43
C THR A 204 -7.42 -17.24 3.72
N GLU A 205 -7.07 -18.14 4.64
CA GLU A 205 -7.74 -18.27 5.93
C GLU A 205 -7.51 -17.08 6.89
N ASP A 206 -6.50 -16.26 6.60
CA ASP A 206 -6.07 -15.12 7.42
C ASP A 206 -6.53 -13.76 6.86
N ASP A 207 -7.34 -13.76 5.80
CA ASP A 207 -7.79 -12.52 5.14
C ASP A 207 -8.59 -11.61 6.10
N ASN A 208 -9.18 -12.16 7.18
CA ASN A 208 -9.88 -11.42 8.21
C ASN A 208 -8.96 -10.46 9.01
N ARG A 209 -7.65 -10.67 8.93
CA ARG A 209 -6.61 -9.80 9.51
C ARG A 209 -5.93 -8.93 8.46
N LEU A 210 -6.30 -9.04 7.19
CA LEU A 210 -5.66 -8.34 6.07
C LEU A 210 -6.52 -7.19 5.58
N HIS A 211 -6.00 -5.98 5.73
CA HIS A 211 -6.68 -4.75 5.37
C HIS A 211 -5.96 -4.09 4.19
N PHE A 212 -6.71 -3.31 3.40
CA PHE A 212 -6.19 -2.57 2.26
C PHE A 212 -6.49 -1.08 2.42
N TRP A 213 -5.46 -0.24 2.32
CA TRP A 213 -5.61 1.21 2.33
C TRP A 213 -5.21 1.80 0.98
N ILE A 214 -6.19 2.37 0.28
CA ILE A 214 -6.07 2.83 -1.10
C ILE A 214 -6.28 4.34 -1.13
N ALA A 215 -5.19 5.09 -1.30
CA ALA A 215 -5.22 6.55 -1.29
C ALA A 215 -4.92 7.15 -2.67
N ASN A 216 -5.76 8.10 -3.10
CA ASN A 216 -5.57 8.89 -4.33
C ASN A 216 -5.12 8.08 -5.56
N PRO A 217 -5.74 6.94 -5.91
CA PRO A 217 -5.28 6.14 -7.03
C PRO A 217 -5.37 6.93 -8.35
N GLY A 218 -4.29 6.89 -9.12
CA GLY A 218 -4.19 7.52 -10.44
C GLY A 218 -5.22 7.01 -11.46
N SER A 219 -5.74 5.80 -11.29
CA SER A 219 -6.87 5.20 -12.02
C SER A 219 -7.35 3.98 -11.23
N LEU A 220 -8.57 3.53 -11.45
CA LEU A 220 -9.13 2.36 -10.77
C LEU A 220 -9.42 1.22 -11.74
N CYS A 221 -9.32 -0.01 -11.25
CA CYS A 221 -9.96 -1.16 -11.89
C CYS A 221 -11.46 -1.08 -11.59
N TRP A 222 -12.24 -0.72 -12.60
CA TRP A 222 -13.70 -0.65 -12.52
C TRP A 222 -14.31 -2.04 -12.37
N LEU A 223 -15.33 -2.13 -11.53
CA LEU A 223 -16.02 -3.39 -11.26
C LEU A 223 -17.09 -3.69 -12.32
N THR A 224 -17.66 -2.64 -12.93
CA THR A 224 -18.62 -2.76 -14.04
C THR A 224 -17.97 -2.39 -15.37
N SER A 225 -18.64 -2.69 -16.49
CA SER A 225 -18.22 -2.26 -17.83
C SER A 225 -18.56 -0.80 -18.14
N ASP A 226 -19.58 -0.25 -17.47
CA ASP A 226 -20.03 1.11 -17.73
C ASP A 226 -19.03 2.14 -17.24
N ARG A 227 -19.05 3.35 -17.81
CA ARG A 227 -18.15 4.45 -17.46
C ARG A 227 -18.93 5.76 -17.38
N PRO A 228 -18.55 6.70 -16.49
CA PRO A 228 -19.22 8.00 -16.38
C PRO A 228 -18.98 8.86 -17.62
N PHE A 229 -17.83 8.67 -18.29
CA PHE A 229 -17.49 9.31 -19.55
C PHE A 229 -17.17 8.23 -20.59
N PRO A 230 -18.18 7.57 -21.18
CA PRO A 230 -17.95 6.53 -22.18
C PRO A 230 -17.25 7.11 -23.41
N ASP A 231 -16.32 6.35 -23.97
CA ASP A 231 -15.53 6.70 -25.14
C ASP A 231 -15.46 5.49 -26.09
N ASP A 232 -16.26 5.51 -27.15
CA ASP A 232 -16.36 4.42 -28.12
C ASP A 232 -15.06 4.24 -28.94
N ASP A 233 -14.18 5.25 -28.97
CA ASP A 233 -12.88 5.20 -29.65
C ASP A 233 -11.78 4.63 -28.72
N CYS A 234 -12.09 4.36 -27.45
CA CYS A 234 -11.13 3.86 -26.47
C CYS A 234 -11.15 2.32 -26.38
N ASP A 235 -10.33 1.69 -27.21
CA ASP A 235 -10.14 0.24 -27.20
C ASP A 235 -9.71 -0.30 -25.83
N GLY A 236 -10.28 -1.44 -25.42
CA GLY A 236 -9.90 -2.13 -24.18
C GLY A 236 -10.24 -1.36 -22.91
N VAL A 237 -11.23 -0.47 -22.91
CA VAL A 237 -11.66 0.30 -21.72
C VAL A 237 -12.00 -0.57 -20.51
N ASP A 238 -12.45 -1.80 -20.77
CA ASP A 238 -12.85 -2.76 -19.76
C ASP A 238 -11.84 -3.91 -19.58
N ASP A 239 -10.72 -3.88 -20.29
CA ASP A 239 -9.63 -4.82 -20.07
C ASP A 239 -8.91 -4.49 -18.77
N PHE A 240 -8.34 -5.51 -18.14
CA PHE A 240 -7.41 -5.29 -17.05
C PHE A 240 -6.23 -4.46 -17.59
N LYS A 241 -5.85 -3.35 -16.97
CA LYS A 241 -5.98 -2.99 -15.54
C LYS A 241 -7.06 -1.95 -15.18
N TYR A 242 -7.96 -1.64 -16.11
CA TYR A 242 -9.01 -0.62 -15.95
C TYR A 242 -10.40 -1.22 -15.75
N GLY A 243 -10.60 -2.48 -16.12
CA GLY A 243 -11.82 -3.23 -15.87
C GLY A 243 -11.53 -4.71 -15.62
N LEU A 244 -12.57 -5.53 -15.78
CA LEU A 244 -12.57 -6.96 -15.46
C LEU A 244 -12.99 -7.85 -16.65
N ALA A 245 -12.88 -7.36 -17.88
CA ALA A 245 -13.30 -8.12 -19.07
C ALA A 245 -12.26 -9.16 -19.50
N SER A 246 -10.99 -8.75 -19.61
CA SER A 246 -9.93 -9.59 -20.18
C SER A 246 -8.52 -9.11 -19.81
N ASN A 247 -7.47 -9.68 -20.43
CA ASN A 247 -6.06 -9.28 -20.31
C ASN A 247 -5.49 -9.29 -18.86
N PHE A 248 -5.98 -10.22 -18.03
CA PHE A 248 -5.45 -10.43 -16.69
C PHE A 248 -3.99 -10.90 -16.71
N PRO A 249 -3.15 -10.44 -15.76
CA PRO A 249 -1.77 -10.92 -15.65
C PRO A 249 -1.74 -12.42 -15.32
N ALA A 250 -0.64 -13.09 -15.69
CA ALA A 250 -0.45 -14.53 -15.49
C ALA A 250 -0.80 -15.01 -14.08
N TYR A 251 -0.49 -14.20 -13.07
CA TYR A 251 -0.87 -14.37 -11.66
C TYR A 251 -2.33 -14.75 -11.45
N ALA A 252 -3.26 -14.08 -12.15
CA ALA A 252 -4.69 -14.22 -11.92
C ALA A 252 -5.45 -14.82 -13.10
N THR A 253 -4.85 -14.97 -14.29
CA THR A 253 -5.56 -15.37 -15.52
C THR A 253 -6.48 -16.57 -15.30
N ALA A 254 -5.95 -17.68 -14.75
CA ALA A 254 -6.75 -18.89 -14.53
C ALA A 254 -7.93 -18.67 -13.57
N ASN A 255 -7.69 -17.95 -12.47
CA ASN A 255 -8.70 -17.69 -11.44
C ASN A 255 -9.76 -16.69 -11.93
N ALA A 256 -9.34 -15.63 -12.61
CA ALA A 256 -10.24 -14.63 -13.18
C ALA A 256 -11.18 -15.24 -14.23
N HIS A 257 -10.68 -16.15 -15.08
CA HIS A 257 -11.54 -16.90 -16.00
C HIS A 257 -12.52 -17.85 -15.31
N ALA A 258 -12.12 -18.47 -14.19
CA ALA A 258 -12.98 -19.40 -13.47
C ALA A 258 -14.09 -18.68 -12.67
N LEU A 259 -13.78 -17.50 -12.14
CA LEU A 259 -14.70 -16.72 -11.32
C LEU A 259 -15.59 -15.79 -12.13
N GLU A 260 -15.14 -15.43 -13.33
CA GLU A 260 -15.73 -14.37 -14.14
C GLU A 260 -15.82 -13.05 -13.35
N ARG A 261 -16.51 -12.05 -13.88
CA ARG A 261 -16.59 -10.72 -13.25
C ARG A 261 -17.27 -10.80 -11.89
N GLU A 262 -18.38 -11.51 -11.81
CA GLU A 262 -19.24 -11.59 -10.63
C GLU A 262 -18.51 -12.24 -9.46
N GLY A 263 -17.76 -13.32 -9.68
CA GLY A 263 -16.97 -13.96 -8.63
C GLY A 263 -15.75 -13.13 -8.20
N ILE A 264 -15.20 -12.29 -9.08
CA ILE A 264 -14.19 -11.29 -8.69
C ILE A 264 -14.82 -10.24 -7.79
N ILE A 265 -15.98 -9.68 -8.16
CA ILE A 265 -16.70 -8.67 -7.35
C ILE A 265 -17.11 -9.24 -5.99
N GLU A 266 -17.63 -10.46 -5.95
CA GLU A 266 -18.06 -11.09 -4.69
C GLU A 266 -16.89 -11.18 -3.70
N ARG A 267 -15.72 -11.65 -4.16
CA ARG A 267 -14.50 -11.67 -3.33
C ARG A 267 -14.04 -10.27 -2.97
N TYR A 268 -14.03 -9.34 -3.94
CA TYR A 268 -13.62 -7.96 -3.73
C TYR A 268 -14.41 -7.30 -2.59
N ASN A 269 -15.73 -7.45 -2.61
CA ASN A 269 -16.64 -6.84 -1.63
C ASN A 269 -16.54 -7.44 -0.22
N GLY A 270 -16.02 -8.67 -0.10
CA GLY A 270 -15.81 -9.32 1.21
C GLY A 270 -14.56 -8.82 1.97
N ARG A 271 -13.63 -8.17 1.27
CA ARG A 271 -12.34 -7.74 1.83
C ARG A 271 -12.48 -6.47 2.66
N THR A 272 -11.61 -6.30 3.66
CA THR A 272 -11.52 -5.07 4.45
C THR A 272 -10.78 -3.98 3.66
N ILE A 273 -11.52 -3.05 3.07
CA ILE A 273 -10.99 -2.02 2.17
C ILE A 273 -11.24 -0.62 2.76
N SER A 274 -10.24 0.24 2.72
CA SER A 274 -10.35 1.63 3.12
C SER A 274 -9.87 2.52 1.99
N TYR A 275 -10.81 3.20 1.35
CA TYR A 275 -10.52 4.20 0.33
C TYR A 275 -10.37 5.57 0.95
N ALA A 276 -9.36 6.33 0.51
CA ALA A 276 -9.15 7.71 0.93
C ALA A 276 -8.84 8.62 -0.26
N TRP A 277 -9.48 9.79 -0.31
CA TRP A 277 -9.21 10.81 -1.33
C TRP A 277 -8.97 12.18 -0.73
N GLY A 278 -7.88 12.83 -1.14
CA GLY A 278 -7.60 14.22 -0.84
C GLY A 278 -8.59 15.14 -1.56
N LEU A 279 -9.26 16.03 -0.82
CA LEU A 279 -10.26 16.95 -1.40
C LEU A 279 -9.65 18.03 -2.30
N GLU A 280 -8.33 18.23 -2.23
CA GLU A 280 -7.59 19.15 -3.10
C GLU A 280 -6.79 18.40 -4.18
N ASP A 281 -6.99 17.09 -4.35
CA ASP A 281 -6.27 16.28 -5.34
C ASP A 281 -6.92 16.35 -6.72
N HIS A 282 -6.67 17.46 -7.40
CA HIS A 282 -7.17 17.76 -8.74
C HIS A 282 -6.18 17.37 -9.85
N GLY A 283 -5.18 16.53 -9.56
CA GLY A 283 -4.21 16.09 -10.56
C GLY A 283 -4.83 15.15 -11.61
N ASP A 284 -4.34 15.21 -12.85
CA ASP A 284 -4.88 14.46 -14.01
C ASP A 284 -4.70 12.93 -13.90
N GLY A 285 -3.73 12.47 -13.09
CA GLY A 285 -3.41 11.07 -12.87
C GLY A 285 -2.97 10.33 -14.13
N ASP A 286 -3.54 9.13 -14.34
CA ASP A 286 -3.25 8.35 -15.54
C ASP A 286 -3.86 9.03 -16.79
N PRO A 287 -3.05 9.35 -17.83
CA PRO A 287 -3.51 10.10 -19.00
C PRO A 287 -4.09 9.22 -20.12
N ARG A 288 -4.07 7.89 -20.01
CA ARG A 288 -4.60 6.99 -21.05
C ARG A 288 -6.12 7.12 -21.16
N CYS A 289 -6.70 6.85 -22.33
CA CYS A 289 -8.13 7.03 -22.57
C CYS A 289 -8.98 6.22 -21.59
N GLN A 290 -8.56 4.99 -21.26
CA GLN A 290 -9.30 4.11 -20.36
C GLN A 290 -9.45 4.72 -18.97
N ALA A 291 -8.42 5.39 -18.47
CA ALA A 291 -8.47 6.11 -17.20
C ALA A 291 -9.30 7.39 -17.28
N LYS A 292 -9.25 8.11 -18.41
CA LYS A 292 -10.06 9.33 -18.63
C LYS A 292 -11.56 9.04 -18.67
N THR A 293 -11.97 7.84 -19.08
CA THR A 293 -13.39 7.44 -19.01
C THR A 293 -13.94 7.44 -17.58
N GLN A 294 -13.06 7.44 -16.56
CA GLN A 294 -13.40 7.37 -15.14
C GLN A 294 -13.54 8.76 -14.48
N GLY A 295 -13.07 9.83 -15.14
CA GLY A 295 -13.00 11.19 -14.58
C GLY A 295 -11.72 11.93 -14.97
N ASN A 296 -11.71 13.26 -14.84
CA ASN A 296 -10.58 14.09 -15.28
C ASN A 296 -9.50 14.26 -14.21
N THR A 297 -9.83 14.10 -12.94
CA THR A 297 -8.90 14.25 -11.81
C THR A 297 -8.92 13.04 -10.87
N HIS A 298 -7.89 12.88 -10.02
CA HIS A 298 -7.89 11.85 -8.97
C HIS A 298 -9.16 11.89 -8.12
N LEU A 299 -9.55 13.08 -7.65
CA LEU A 299 -10.76 13.25 -6.85
C LEU A 299 -12.04 12.87 -7.62
N GLU A 300 -12.19 13.33 -8.86
CA GLU A 300 -13.36 12.98 -9.69
C GLU A 300 -13.45 11.47 -9.92
N ARG A 301 -12.33 10.81 -10.23
CA ARG A 301 -12.28 9.36 -10.42
C ARG A 301 -12.73 8.61 -9.16
N GLY A 302 -12.32 9.09 -7.99
CA GLY A 302 -12.78 8.58 -6.71
C GLY A 302 -14.29 8.74 -6.52
N GLN A 303 -14.82 9.94 -6.76
CA GLN A 303 -16.24 10.24 -6.62
C GLN A 303 -17.11 9.35 -7.54
N TYR A 304 -16.71 9.18 -8.80
CA TYR A 304 -17.44 8.31 -9.72
C TYR A 304 -17.29 6.83 -9.39
N PHE A 305 -16.14 6.39 -8.88
CA PHE A 305 -15.98 5.01 -8.42
C PHE A 305 -16.87 4.72 -7.20
N VAL A 306 -16.96 5.65 -6.25
CA VAL A 306 -17.88 5.55 -5.10
C VAL A 306 -19.34 5.53 -5.58
N SER A 307 -19.71 6.37 -6.56
CA SER A 307 -21.04 6.32 -7.18
C SER A 307 -21.33 4.96 -7.82
N MET A 308 -20.36 4.36 -8.53
CA MET A 308 -20.51 3.01 -9.08
C MET A 308 -20.77 1.97 -7.99
N LEU A 309 -20.06 2.03 -6.85
CA LEU A 309 -20.31 1.13 -5.72
C LEU A 309 -21.72 1.30 -5.15
N GLU A 310 -22.20 2.54 -5.00
CA GLU A 310 -23.57 2.82 -4.55
C GLU A 310 -24.61 2.25 -5.52
N ASP A 311 -24.41 2.42 -6.83
CA ASP A 311 -25.30 1.87 -7.87
C ASP A 311 -25.30 0.33 -7.92
N MET A 312 -24.21 -0.31 -7.50
CA MET A 312 -24.09 -1.77 -7.38
C MET A 312 -24.78 -2.36 -6.15
N GLY A 313 -25.44 -1.54 -5.31
CA GLY A 313 -26.16 -1.97 -4.11
C GLY A 313 -25.64 -1.41 -2.80
N GLY A 314 -24.83 -0.35 -2.85
CA GLY A 314 -24.26 0.34 -1.70
C GLY A 314 -22.79 0.01 -1.45
N ILE A 315 -22.12 0.85 -0.66
CA ILE A 315 -20.76 0.56 -0.20
C ILE A 315 -20.74 -0.77 0.58
N PRO A 316 -19.86 -1.72 0.23
CA PRO A 316 -19.77 -3.00 0.94
C PRO A 316 -19.52 -2.82 2.44
N ASN A 317 -20.06 -3.70 3.27
CA ASN A 317 -19.98 -3.59 4.74
C ASN A 317 -18.53 -3.46 5.28
N CYS A 318 -17.57 -4.10 4.60
CA CYS A 318 -16.16 -4.10 4.97
C CYS A 318 -15.35 -2.99 4.29
N THR A 319 -16.03 -2.10 3.54
CA THR A 319 -15.43 -0.98 2.84
C THR A 319 -15.72 0.34 3.54
N THR A 320 -14.70 1.17 3.68
CA THR A 320 -14.84 2.57 4.14
C THR A 320 -14.39 3.52 3.05
N VAL A 321 -15.01 4.71 3.02
CA VAL A 321 -14.71 5.79 2.07
C VAL A 321 -14.49 7.07 2.87
N ASP A 322 -13.27 7.58 2.81
CA ASP A 322 -12.84 8.76 3.55
C ASP A 322 -12.42 9.89 2.60
N TRP A 323 -12.88 11.12 2.88
CA TRP A 323 -12.51 12.32 2.13
C TRP A 323 -11.66 13.22 3.02
N VAL A 324 -10.45 13.56 2.60
CA VAL A 324 -9.43 14.22 3.43
C VAL A 324 -9.37 15.72 3.11
N PRO A 325 -9.87 16.61 3.99
CA PRO A 325 -9.89 18.04 3.72
C PRO A 325 -8.48 18.64 3.70
N GLY A 326 -8.23 19.54 2.74
CA GLY A 326 -6.99 20.32 2.67
C GLY A 326 -5.74 19.54 2.23
N VAL A 327 -5.89 18.27 1.83
CA VAL A 327 -4.79 17.44 1.32
C VAL A 327 -4.97 17.25 -0.19
N SER A 328 -3.89 17.46 -0.94
CA SER A 328 -3.81 17.26 -2.39
C SER A 328 -3.15 15.91 -2.71
N HIS A 329 -2.37 15.82 -3.80
CA HIS A 329 -1.63 14.61 -4.17
C HIS A 329 -0.35 14.40 -3.32
N ASP A 330 -0.51 14.36 -2.01
CA ASP A 330 0.56 14.34 -1.01
C ASP A 330 0.51 13.05 -0.17
N ALA A 331 1.51 12.18 -0.35
CA ALA A 331 1.58 10.89 0.34
C ALA A 331 1.68 11.05 1.87
N GLU A 332 2.59 11.89 2.36
CA GLU A 332 2.78 12.11 3.80
C GLU A 332 1.53 12.76 4.40
N GLY A 333 0.96 13.77 3.73
CA GLY A 333 -0.29 14.40 4.15
C GLY A 333 -1.46 13.42 4.25
N MET A 334 -1.61 12.51 3.29
CA MET A 334 -2.66 11.47 3.33
C MET A 334 -2.44 10.47 4.47
N MET A 335 -1.21 9.98 4.65
CA MET A 335 -0.87 9.02 5.70
C MET A 335 -1.00 9.63 7.11
N ALA A 336 -0.58 10.89 7.29
CA ALA A 336 -0.63 11.61 8.56
C ALA A 336 -2.01 12.23 8.87
N SER A 337 -2.95 12.20 7.93
CA SER A 337 -4.31 12.65 8.17
C SER A 337 -5.02 11.82 9.25
N ASN A 338 -6.03 12.39 9.91
CA ASN A 338 -6.80 11.67 10.95
C ASN A 338 -7.35 10.32 10.48
N VAL A 339 -7.83 10.26 9.23
CA VAL A 339 -8.36 9.02 8.64
C VAL A 339 -7.23 8.08 8.18
N GLY A 340 -6.11 8.63 7.69
CA GLY A 340 -4.90 7.84 7.40
C GLY A 340 -4.41 7.12 8.66
N VAL A 341 -4.18 7.87 9.73
CA VAL A 341 -3.76 7.35 11.05
C VAL A 341 -4.76 6.31 11.58
N ASP A 342 -6.07 6.55 11.43
CA ASP A 342 -7.10 5.59 11.80
C ASP A 342 -6.88 4.24 11.11
N LYS A 343 -6.89 4.24 9.78
CA LYS A 343 -6.84 3.01 8.97
C LYS A 343 -5.49 2.31 9.04
N LEU A 344 -4.41 3.08 9.05
CA LEU A 344 -3.06 2.56 9.03
C LEU A 344 -2.62 2.00 10.38
N PHE A 345 -3.03 2.58 11.51
CA PHE A 345 -2.42 2.26 12.82
C PHE A 345 -3.36 1.70 13.89
N ARG A 346 -4.69 1.85 13.77
CA ARG A 346 -5.62 1.40 14.83
C ARG A 346 -6.87 0.66 14.37
N TYR A 347 -7.33 0.85 13.14
CA TYR A 347 -8.61 0.31 12.67
C TYR A 347 -8.64 -1.23 12.60
N MET A 348 -9.50 -1.86 13.40
CA MET A 348 -9.58 -3.32 13.53
C MET A 348 -10.55 -4.00 12.54
N GLY A 349 -11.10 -3.26 11.57
CA GLY A 349 -12.11 -3.79 10.66
C GLY A 349 -13.52 -3.77 11.24
N ALA A 350 -14.51 -4.02 10.37
CA ALA A 350 -15.88 -4.31 10.80
C ALA A 350 -16.01 -5.81 11.16
N GLU A 351 -17.01 -6.15 11.96
CA GLU A 351 -17.28 -7.56 12.30
C GLU A 351 -17.67 -8.37 11.04
N ASN A 352 -17.21 -9.62 10.96
CA ASN A 352 -17.46 -10.57 9.86
C ASN A 352 -16.86 -10.17 8.49
N CYS A 353 -15.77 -9.41 8.47
CA CYS A 353 -14.98 -9.17 7.26
C CYS A 353 -14.00 -10.31 6.99
N ALA A 354 -13.84 -10.65 5.71
CA ALA A 354 -13.24 -11.90 5.25
C ALA A 354 -11.82 -11.72 4.74
#